data_AF-A0A2S2PVU3-F1
#
_entry.id   AF-A0A2S2PVU3-F1
#
_cell.length_a   1.000
_cell.length_b   1.000
_cell.length_c   1.000
_cell.angle_alpha   90.00
_cell.angle_beta   90.00
_cell.angle_gamma   90.00
#
_symmetry.space_group_name_H-M   'P 1'
#
loop_
_entity.id
_entity.type
_entity.pdbx_description
1 polymer ?
#
loop_
_entity_poly.entity_id
_entity_poly.type
_entity_poly.pdbx_seq_one_letter_code
_entity_poly.pdbx_strand_id
1 'polypeptide(L)'
;LTKRSMNPEGNISILLSAIGKLYNAGLQPKIKNLYPTVSYPVARGTPMIQSLVEWDHSVQWAVANFTSKEAGSGESVIKVNLGIEEDQYLTGHTIDGRVLFPATGYLTLVWRTFAKIQNKNIEDIPVVIENVKLLRATIMPKEGDVNFSINIFEGSGNFEINEGGSVVVTGHISVLNDTDSEQLDAELPVVNIDTNTLYLKSEDIYKDLGLRGYDYKGVFRGVKESDSKGISGRLEWIGNWISFIDTMLQFSILGLKLKRLYLPTRIQKIIIDPAKHLQHIQTLPENSPVPVYMYRDLNVIKSGGVELCGLKTSLAPRRQQSQASPKLEKYIFVSYTDQEISSVTDVTNVFAAYLQVALENSAGA
;
A
#
# COMPACT_ATOMS: atom_id res chain seq x y z
N LEU A 1 -57.30 24.54 -50.55
CA LEU A 1 -58.47 24.01 -49.81
C LEU A 1 -57.98 23.26 -48.58
N THR A 2 -57.82 23.97 -47.47
CA THR A 2 -57.83 23.40 -46.12
C THR A 2 -58.78 24.28 -45.34
N LYS A 3 -59.98 23.74 -45.07
CA LYS A 3 -61.06 24.39 -44.34
C LYS A 3 -60.49 25.02 -43.07
N ARG A 4 -60.54 26.35 -42.94
CA ARG A 4 -60.30 27.04 -41.68
C ARG A 4 -61.34 26.53 -40.69
N SER A 5 -60.90 25.70 -39.75
CA SER A 5 -61.70 25.35 -38.58
C SER A 5 -62.03 26.64 -37.84
N MET A 6 -63.32 27.00 -37.82
CA MET A 6 -63.85 28.19 -37.14
C MET A 6 -64.06 27.94 -35.64
N ASN A 7 -63.22 27.13 -35.01
CA ASN A 7 -63.23 26.94 -33.57
C ASN A 7 -61.97 27.59 -32.95
N PRO A 8 -62.03 28.86 -32.51
CA PRO A 8 -60.86 29.62 -32.06
C PRO A 8 -60.14 28.98 -30.86
N GLU A 9 -60.87 28.25 -30.02
CA GLU A 9 -60.32 27.53 -28.87
C GLU A 9 -59.37 26.38 -29.29
N GLY A 10 -59.67 25.72 -30.41
CA GLY A 10 -58.86 24.61 -30.92
C GLY A 10 -57.52 25.04 -31.52
N ASN A 11 -57.45 26.25 -32.10
CA ASN A 11 -56.21 26.73 -32.72
C ASN A 11 -55.19 27.23 -31.68
N ILE A 12 -55.66 27.82 -30.58
CA ILE A 12 -54.80 28.27 -29.48
C ILE A 12 -54.15 27.09 -28.75
N SER A 13 -54.91 26.02 -28.49
CA SER A 13 -54.39 24.81 -27.85
C SER A 13 -53.33 24.12 -28.71
N ILE A 14 -53.50 24.09 -30.04
CA ILE A 14 -52.50 23.57 -30.98
C ILE A 14 -51.20 24.38 -30.90
N LEU A 15 -51.29 25.71 -30.85
CA LEU A 15 -50.12 26.59 -30.74
C LEU A 15 -49.38 26.40 -29.39
N LEU A 16 -50.11 26.41 -28.27
CA LEU A 16 -49.50 26.22 -26.94
C LEU A 16 -48.88 24.82 -26.79
N SER A 17 -49.52 23.78 -27.37
CA SER A 17 -48.96 22.43 -27.42
C SER A 17 -47.67 22.39 -28.25
N ALA A 18 -47.62 23.07 -29.40
CA ALA A 18 -46.40 23.18 -30.20
C ALA A 18 -45.27 23.89 -29.43
N ILE A 19 -45.57 24.96 -28.69
CA ILE A 19 -44.60 25.65 -27.82
C ILE A 19 -44.09 24.71 -26.71
N GLY A 20 -44.97 23.92 -26.09
CA GLY A 20 -44.57 22.90 -25.11
C GLY A 20 -43.63 21.84 -25.69
N LYS A 21 -43.88 21.39 -26.93
CA LYS A 21 -42.97 20.48 -27.65
C LYS A 21 -41.61 21.12 -27.92
N LEU A 22 -41.56 22.41 -28.28
CA LEU A 22 -40.30 23.14 -28.46
C LEU A 22 -39.53 23.25 -27.13
N TYR A 23 -40.21 23.47 -26.01
CA TYR A 23 -39.57 23.48 -24.68
C TYR A 23 -38.99 22.13 -24.32
N ASN A 24 -39.75 21.03 -24.52
CA ASN A 24 -39.27 19.67 -24.28
C ASN A 24 -38.10 19.29 -25.21
N ALA A 25 -37.99 19.91 -26.38
CA ALA A 25 -36.85 19.75 -27.28
C ALA A 25 -35.60 20.57 -26.86
N GLY A 26 -35.66 21.29 -25.73
CA GLY A 26 -34.54 22.06 -25.17
C GLY A 26 -34.52 23.55 -25.56
N LEU A 27 -35.51 24.04 -26.30
CA LEU A 27 -35.63 25.48 -26.60
C LEU A 27 -36.24 26.25 -25.42
N GLN A 28 -35.97 27.55 -25.33
CA GLN A 28 -36.45 28.41 -24.23
C GLN A 28 -37.41 29.50 -24.72
N PRO A 29 -38.65 29.15 -25.11
CA PRO A 29 -39.64 30.14 -25.56
C PRO A 29 -40.00 31.11 -24.42
N LYS A 30 -40.08 32.41 -24.72
CA LYS A 30 -40.43 33.46 -23.75
C LYS A 30 -41.96 33.58 -23.59
N ILE A 31 -42.56 32.58 -22.95
CA ILE A 31 -44.03 32.44 -22.79
C ILE A 31 -44.66 33.68 -22.12
N LYS A 32 -43.91 34.37 -21.25
CA LYS A 32 -44.35 35.61 -20.57
C LYS A 32 -44.84 36.72 -21.51
N ASN A 33 -44.43 36.72 -22.77
CA ASN A 33 -44.84 37.72 -23.75
C ASN A 33 -46.21 37.43 -24.38
N LEU A 34 -46.77 36.23 -24.15
CA LEU A 34 -48.04 35.80 -24.73
C LEU A 34 -49.25 36.21 -23.90
N TYR A 35 -49.05 36.71 -22.69
CA TYR A 35 -50.11 37.16 -21.78
C TYR A 35 -49.71 38.48 -21.09
N PRO A 36 -50.69 39.23 -20.54
CA PRO A 36 -50.41 40.48 -19.85
C PRO A 36 -49.44 40.33 -18.68
N THR A 37 -48.67 41.38 -18.40
CA THR A 37 -47.72 41.39 -17.29
C THR A 37 -48.41 41.15 -15.94
N VAL A 38 -47.92 40.17 -15.19
CA VAL A 38 -48.42 39.86 -13.83
C VAL A 38 -47.87 40.88 -12.84
N SER A 39 -48.73 41.35 -11.94
CA SER A 39 -48.34 42.26 -10.86
C SER A 39 -47.78 41.46 -9.68
N TYR A 40 -46.64 41.92 -9.15
CA TYR A 40 -46.00 41.36 -7.96
C TYR A 40 -46.06 42.38 -6.81
N PRO A 41 -46.12 41.94 -5.53
CA PRO A 41 -46.06 40.56 -5.05
C PRO A 41 -47.32 39.74 -5.34
N VAL A 42 -47.18 38.40 -5.36
CA VAL A 42 -48.31 37.49 -5.55
C VAL A 42 -49.29 37.57 -4.38
N ALA A 43 -50.55 37.21 -4.63
CA ALA A 43 -51.60 37.26 -3.61
C ALA A 43 -51.36 36.28 -2.45
N ARG A 44 -51.90 36.60 -1.28
CA ARG A 44 -51.91 35.69 -0.14
C ARG A 44 -52.69 34.43 -0.49
N GLY A 45 -52.08 33.25 -0.30
CA GLY A 45 -52.68 31.96 -0.62
C GLY A 45 -52.23 31.37 -1.98
N THR A 46 -51.35 32.04 -2.73
CA THR A 46 -50.68 31.41 -3.88
C THR A 46 -49.87 30.19 -3.42
N PRO A 47 -50.04 29.00 -4.04
CA PRO A 47 -49.36 27.77 -3.63
C PRO A 47 -47.83 27.88 -3.62
N MET A 48 -47.19 27.20 -2.66
CA MET A 48 -45.74 27.09 -2.59
C MET A 48 -45.22 26.14 -3.67
N ILE A 49 -44.15 26.52 -4.36
CA ILE A 49 -43.51 25.68 -5.40
C ILE A 49 -42.53 24.67 -4.77
N GLN A 50 -42.06 24.90 -3.53
CA GLN A 50 -40.98 24.12 -2.91
C GLN A 50 -41.22 22.61 -2.87
N SER A 51 -42.46 22.16 -2.66
CA SER A 51 -42.79 20.74 -2.54
C SER A 51 -43.03 20.04 -3.88
N LEU A 52 -43.00 20.79 -4.99
CA LEU A 52 -43.18 20.26 -6.35
C LEU A 52 -41.83 20.02 -7.04
N VAL A 53 -40.73 20.47 -6.44
CA VAL A 53 -39.38 20.29 -6.98
C VAL A 53 -38.75 19.09 -6.31
N GLU A 54 -38.55 18.02 -7.08
CA GLU A 54 -37.86 16.80 -6.65
C GLU A 54 -36.46 16.75 -7.26
N TRP A 55 -35.53 16.11 -6.55
CA TRP A 55 -34.17 15.86 -6.98
C TRP A 55 -33.90 14.36 -6.99
N ASP A 56 -32.93 13.92 -7.79
CA ASP A 56 -32.47 12.52 -7.76
C ASP A 56 -31.65 12.27 -6.48
N HIS A 57 -32.28 11.60 -5.51
CA HIS A 57 -31.66 11.20 -4.24
C HIS A 57 -31.11 9.76 -4.26
N SER A 58 -30.84 9.19 -5.44
CA SER A 58 -30.31 7.81 -5.57
C SER A 58 -28.92 7.65 -4.94
N VAL A 59 -28.09 8.70 -4.95
CA VAL A 59 -26.76 8.70 -4.34
C VAL A 59 -26.87 9.06 -2.86
N GLN A 60 -26.51 8.10 -2.00
CA GLN A 60 -26.42 8.32 -0.57
C GLN A 60 -25.06 8.90 -0.20
N TRP A 61 -25.07 9.88 0.69
CA TRP A 61 -23.86 10.52 1.22
C TRP A 61 -23.61 10.07 2.64
N ALA A 62 -22.35 9.96 3.03
CA ALA A 62 -21.98 9.67 4.40
C ALA A 62 -22.40 10.84 5.31
N VAL A 63 -23.29 10.57 6.26
CA VAL A 63 -23.68 11.53 7.30
C VAL A 63 -22.93 11.17 8.58
N ALA A 64 -22.36 12.17 9.24
CA ALA A 64 -21.67 11.97 10.52
C ALA A 64 -22.63 11.35 11.53
N ASN A 65 -22.30 10.15 12.00
CA ASN A 65 -23.08 9.46 13.02
C ASN A 65 -22.41 9.65 14.39
N PHE A 66 -23.05 10.42 15.25
CA PHE A 66 -22.57 10.72 16.60
C PHE A 66 -23.02 9.69 17.65
N THR A 67 -23.63 8.57 17.25
CA THR A 67 -24.11 7.54 18.21
C THR A 67 -23.02 6.62 18.76
N SER A 68 -21.74 6.79 18.39
CA SER A 68 -20.66 6.04 19.01
C SER A 68 -20.16 6.74 20.27
N LYS A 69 -20.37 6.06 21.39
CA LYS A 69 -19.82 6.31 22.73
C LYS A 69 -18.55 7.15 22.69
N GLU A 70 -18.51 8.17 23.54
CA GLU A 70 -17.28 8.84 23.96
C GLU A 70 -16.17 7.80 24.10
N ALA A 71 -15.19 7.83 23.19
CA ALA A 71 -14.00 7.00 23.27
C ALA A 71 -13.13 7.54 24.41
N GLY A 72 -13.58 7.32 25.65
CA GLY A 72 -12.72 7.35 26.80
C GLY A 72 -11.82 6.13 26.75
N SER A 73 -10.51 6.35 26.91
CA SER A 73 -9.47 5.34 27.14
C SER A 73 -8.96 4.60 25.90
N GLY A 74 -7.83 5.08 25.34
CA GLY A 74 -6.79 4.26 24.69
C GLY A 74 -7.11 3.45 23.43
N GLU A 75 -8.38 3.23 23.07
CA GLU A 75 -8.82 2.40 21.95
C GLU A 75 -9.06 3.24 20.70
N SER A 76 -8.37 2.88 19.60
CA SER A 76 -8.54 3.51 18.29
C SER A 76 -8.66 2.45 17.21
N VAL A 77 -9.73 2.51 16.42
CA VAL A 77 -9.93 1.63 15.27
C VAL A 77 -9.50 2.36 14.00
N ILE A 78 -8.47 1.86 13.33
CA ILE A 78 -7.94 2.38 12.07
C ILE A 78 -8.29 1.42 10.94
N LYS A 79 -8.93 1.95 9.90
CA LYS A 79 -9.27 1.20 8.69
C LYS A 79 -8.20 1.44 7.63
N VAL A 80 -7.73 0.36 7.01
CA VAL A 80 -6.74 0.41 5.92
C VAL A 80 -7.30 -0.32 4.71
N ASN A 81 -7.28 0.31 3.54
CA ASN A 81 -7.86 -0.26 2.32
C ASN A 81 -6.98 0.03 1.09
N LEU A 82 -6.51 -1.02 0.42
CA LEU A 82 -5.63 -0.91 -0.75
C LEU A 82 -6.27 -0.24 -1.97
N GLY A 83 -7.59 -0.10 -2.02
CA GLY A 83 -8.33 0.61 -3.06
C GLY A 83 -8.37 2.13 -2.86
N ILE A 84 -7.99 2.64 -1.68
CA ILE A 84 -7.87 4.06 -1.39
C ILE A 84 -6.46 4.52 -1.79
N GLU A 85 -6.36 5.65 -2.49
CA GLU A 85 -5.09 6.20 -3.00
C GLU A 85 -4.02 6.35 -1.90
N GLU A 86 -4.43 6.78 -0.71
CA GLU A 86 -3.56 7.00 0.45
C GLU A 86 -2.87 5.71 0.95
N ASP A 87 -3.53 4.56 0.86
CA ASP A 87 -3.04 3.26 1.35
C ASP A 87 -2.50 2.36 0.22
N GLN A 88 -2.71 2.76 -1.04
CA GLN A 88 -2.35 1.96 -2.21
C GLN A 88 -0.86 1.61 -2.27
N TYR A 89 0.01 2.46 -1.72
CA TYR A 89 1.46 2.22 -1.67
C TYR A 89 1.81 0.94 -0.89
N LEU A 90 0.96 0.49 0.05
CA LEU A 90 1.15 -0.75 0.82
C LEU A 90 1.19 -2.01 -0.07
N THR A 91 0.61 -1.95 -1.28
CA THR A 91 0.75 -3.01 -2.29
C THR A 91 2.21 -3.29 -2.65
N GLY A 92 3.09 -2.29 -2.48
CA GLY A 92 4.52 -2.42 -2.69
C GLY A 92 5.23 -3.35 -1.71
N HIS A 93 4.63 -3.61 -0.53
CA HIS A 93 5.15 -4.57 0.44
C HIS A 93 4.62 -6.00 0.14
N THR A 94 4.97 -6.50 -1.05
CA THR A 94 4.65 -7.87 -1.47
C THR A 94 5.77 -8.83 -1.06
N ILE A 95 5.40 -9.92 -0.39
CA ILE A 95 6.32 -10.98 0.05
C ILE A 95 5.72 -12.33 -0.34
N ASP A 96 6.49 -13.14 -1.06
CA ASP A 96 6.09 -14.46 -1.55
C ASP A 96 4.74 -14.43 -2.29
N GLY A 97 4.57 -13.42 -3.15
CA GLY A 97 3.35 -13.17 -3.94
C GLY A 97 2.13 -12.67 -3.16
N ARG A 98 2.24 -12.34 -1.87
CA ARG A 98 1.15 -11.79 -1.04
C ARG A 98 1.48 -10.38 -0.56
N VAL A 99 0.49 -9.50 -0.54
CA VAL A 99 0.63 -8.19 0.11
C VAL A 99 0.50 -8.40 1.62
N LEU A 100 1.60 -8.23 2.35
CA LEU A 100 1.59 -8.31 3.80
C LEU A 100 1.59 -6.89 4.37
N PHE A 101 0.83 -6.66 5.44
CA PHE A 101 0.95 -5.40 6.17
C PHE A 101 2.34 -5.32 6.81
N PRO A 102 3.14 -4.26 6.56
CA PRO A 102 4.51 -4.17 7.06
C PRO A 102 4.57 -4.17 8.58
N ALA A 103 5.62 -4.75 9.16
CA ALA A 103 5.88 -4.67 10.59
C ALA A 103 5.99 -3.21 11.08
N THR A 104 6.55 -2.36 10.23
CA THR A 104 6.69 -0.92 10.46
C THR A 104 5.37 -0.17 10.35
N GLY A 105 4.42 -0.68 9.57
CA GLY A 105 3.05 -0.19 9.53
C GLY A 105 2.42 -0.22 10.92
N TYR A 106 2.53 -1.35 11.63
CA TYR A 106 2.01 -1.48 12.99
C TYR A 106 2.62 -0.47 13.95
N LEU A 107 3.94 -0.28 13.88
CA LEU A 107 4.67 0.66 14.73
C LEU A 107 4.19 2.10 14.50
N THR A 108 4.04 2.50 13.23
CA THR A 108 3.54 3.83 12.88
C THR A 108 2.08 4.01 13.28
N LEU A 109 1.23 2.98 13.20
CA LEU A 109 -0.16 3.06 13.67
C LEU A 109 -0.24 3.27 15.19
N VAL A 110 0.58 2.55 15.96
CA VAL A 110 0.67 2.73 17.42
C VAL A 110 1.19 4.11 17.76
N TRP A 111 2.26 4.55 17.10
CA TRP A 111 2.82 5.89 17.29
C TRP A 111 1.82 7.00 16.98
N ARG A 112 1.08 6.89 15.86
CA ARG A 112 0.01 7.83 15.49
C ARG A 112 -1.10 7.87 16.54
N THR A 113 -1.48 6.71 17.06
CA THR A 113 -2.52 6.60 18.11
C THR A 113 -2.03 7.21 19.42
N PHE A 114 -0.78 6.97 19.79
CA PHE A 114 -0.15 7.54 20.98
C PHE A 114 -0.03 9.07 20.89
N ALA A 115 0.37 9.60 19.74
CA ALA A 115 0.41 11.04 19.47
C ALA A 115 -0.99 11.67 19.60
N LYS A 116 -2.01 11.00 19.05
CA LYS A 116 -3.41 11.42 19.15
C LYS A 116 -3.92 11.47 20.59
N ILE A 117 -3.60 10.47 21.42
CA ILE A 117 -3.96 10.46 22.85
C ILE A 117 -3.34 11.68 23.57
N GLN A 118 -2.13 12.08 23.18
CA GLN A 118 -1.45 13.27 23.73
C GLN A 118 -1.85 14.60 23.07
N ASN A 119 -2.79 14.62 22.13
CA ASN A 119 -3.16 15.79 21.33
C ASN A 119 -1.97 16.46 20.62
N LYS A 120 -1.03 15.65 20.11
CA LYS A 120 0.15 16.11 19.33
C LYS A 120 0.17 15.46 17.96
N ASN A 121 0.89 16.07 17.01
CA ASN A 121 1.18 15.41 15.74
C ASN A 121 2.32 14.40 15.92
N ILE A 122 2.41 13.48 14.96
CA ILE A 122 3.46 12.45 14.94
C ILE A 122 4.86 13.07 14.85
N GLU A 123 5.02 14.17 14.10
CA GLU A 123 6.29 14.87 13.92
C GLU A 123 6.75 15.64 15.16
N ASP A 124 5.86 15.89 16.12
CA ASP A 124 6.14 16.68 17.33
C ASP A 124 6.46 15.79 18.55
N ILE A 125 6.38 14.46 18.41
CA ILE A 125 6.51 13.53 19.52
C ILE A 125 7.58 12.46 19.24
N PRO A 126 8.79 12.62 19.80
CA PRO A 126 9.78 11.56 19.76
C PRO A 126 9.36 10.42 20.68
N VAL A 127 9.51 9.18 20.21
CA VAL A 127 9.00 7.99 20.91
C VAL A 127 10.02 6.89 20.97
N VAL A 128 9.88 6.06 21.99
CA VAL A 128 10.58 4.79 22.15
C VAL A 128 9.56 3.68 22.17
N ILE A 129 9.76 2.67 21.32
CA ILE A 129 8.92 1.47 21.25
C ILE A 129 9.77 0.26 21.64
N GLU A 130 9.37 -0.42 22.70
CA GLU A 130 10.14 -1.51 23.30
C GLU A 130 9.37 -2.83 23.30
N ASN A 131 10.12 -3.93 23.35
CA ASN A 131 9.61 -5.28 23.53
C ASN A 131 8.50 -5.66 22.53
N VAL A 132 8.62 -5.16 21.29
CA VAL A 132 7.65 -5.41 20.22
C VAL A 132 7.70 -6.89 19.85
N LYS A 133 6.55 -7.55 19.92
CA LYS A 133 6.35 -8.94 19.46
C LYS A 133 5.33 -8.94 18.33
N LEU A 134 5.74 -9.46 17.18
CA LEU A 134 4.91 -9.66 16.00
C LEU A 134 4.44 -11.11 16.02
N LEU A 135 3.19 -11.32 16.44
CA LEU A 135 2.63 -12.65 16.66
C LEU A 135 2.18 -13.29 15.34
N ARG A 136 1.64 -12.48 14.44
CA ARG A 136 1.12 -12.92 13.15
C ARG A 136 1.27 -11.82 12.09
N ALA A 137 1.56 -12.23 10.85
CA ALA A 137 1.50 -11.35 9.69
C ALA A 137 0.04 -11.19 9.20
N THR A 138 -0.33 -9.97 8.84
CA THR A 138 -1.65 -9.69 8.25
C THR A 138 -1.52 -9.64 6.75
N ILE A 139 -2.35 -10.43 6.06
CA ILE A 139 -2.43 -10.46 4.60
C ILE A 139 -3.48 -9.42 4.21
N MET A 140 -3.08 -8.45 3.40
CA MET A 140 -3.99 -7.41 2.90
C MET A 140 -4.74 -7.96 1.68
N PRO A 141 -6.09 -7.97 1.69
CA PRO A 141 -6.88 -8.36 0.54
C PRO A 141 -6.78 -7.28 -0.55
N LYS A 142 -6.97 -7.68 -1.83
CA LYS A 142 -6.97 -6.73 -2.96
C LYS A 142 -8.12 -5.73 -2.88
N GLU A 143 -9.25 -6.18 -2.34
CA GLU A 143 -10.48 -5.41 -2.17
C GLU A 143 -10.99 -5.60 -0.75
N GLY A 144 -11.50 -4.53 -0.15
CA GLY A 144 -12.06 -4.52 1.20
C GLY A 144 -11.16 -3.86 2.25
N ASP A 145 -11.77 -3.58 3.39
CA ASP A 145 -11.11 -2.91 4.51
C ASP A 145 -10.50 -3.94 5.47
N VAL A 146 -9.29 -3.66 5.95
CA VAL A 146 -8.71 -4.31 7.13
C VAL A 146 -8.79 -3.34 8.30
N ASN A 147 -9.42 -3.77 9.40
CA ASN A 147 -9.60 -2.94 10.59
C ASN A 147 -8.59 -3.35 11.66
N PHE A 148 -7.76 -2.40 12.10
CA PHE A 148 -6.85 -2.55 13.22
C PHE A 148 -7.43 -1.83 14.44
N SER A 149 -7.76 -2.57 15.50
CA SER A 149 -8.08 -1.98 16.81
C SER A 149 -6.79 -1.89 17.62
N ILE A 150 -6.42 -0.70 18.04
CA ILE A 150 -5.20 -0.39 18.76
C ILE A 150 -5.59 0.06 20.16
N ASN A 151 -5.10 -0.67 21.16
CA ASN A 151 -5.32 -0.34 22.56
C ASN A 151 -3.99 0.07 23.19
N ILE A 152 -3.93 1.25 23.80
CA ILE A 152 -2.78 1.74 24.55
C ILE A 152 -3.19 1.99 26.00
N PHE A 153 -2.51 1.32 26.94
CA PHE A 153 -2.72 1.50 28.37
C PHE A 153 -1.94 2.73 28.86
N GLU A 154 -2.61 3.87 29.02
CA GLU A 154 -1.97 5.16 29.36
C GLU A 154 -1.07 5.11 30.61
N GLY A 155 -1.44 4.33 31.63
CA GLY A 155 -0.65 4.22 32.86
C GLY A 155 0.65 3.44 32.72
N SER A 156 0.73 2.51 31.77
CA SER A 156 1.90 1.62 31.63
C SER A 156 2.59 1.71 30.28
N GLY A 157 2.05 2.43 29.30
CA GLY A 157 2.57 2.47 27.92
C GLY A 157 2.44 1.16 27.14
N ASN A 158 1.87 0.10 27.72
CA ASN A 158 1.70 -1.17 27.02
C ASN A 158 0.64 -1.01 25.93
N PHE A 159 0.88 -1.62 24.77
CA PHE A 159 -0.07 -1.60 23.68
C PHE A 159 -0.30 -2.97 23.07
N GLU A 160 -1.49 -3.13 22.50
CA GLU A 160 -1.89 -4.30 21.73
C GLU A 160 -2.61 -3.85 20.46
N ILE A 161 -2.32 -4.53 19.35
CA ILE A 161 -3.01 -4.34 18.07
C ILE A 161 -3.79 -5.61 17.76
N ASN A 162 -5.07 -5.45 17.48
CA ASN A 162 -6.00 -6.51 17.14
C ASN A 162 -6.45 -6.39 15.68
N GLU A 163 -6.45 -7.51 14.97
CA GLU A 163 -6.99 -7.64 13.62
C GLU A 163 -7.83 -8.92 13.55
N GLY A 164 -9.06 -8.83 13.05
CA GLY A 164 -9.96 -9.98 12.93
C GLY A 164 -10.29 -10.67 14.27
N GLY A 165 -10.29 -9.92 15.38
CA GLY A 165 -10.56 -10.45 16.72
C GLY A 165 -9.39 -11.19 17.38
N SER A 166 -8.17 -11.10 16.81
CA SER A 166 -6.96 -11.71 17.37
C SER A 166 -5.83 -10.67 17.49
N VAL A 167 -5.03 -10.79 18.55
CA VAL A 167 -3.85 -9.94 18.75
C VAL A 167 -2.80 -10.27 17.68
N VAL A 168 -2.35 -9.25 16.96
CA VAL A 168 -1.28 -9.36 15.95
C VAL A 168 0.05 -8.83 16.44
N VAL A 169 0.04 -7.77 17.26
CA VAL A 169 1.24 -7.12 17.78
C VAL A 169 1.04 -6.70 19.23
N THR A 170 2.08 -6.85 20.05
CA THR A 170 2.14 -6.32 21.42
C THR A 170 3.45 -5.61 21.64
N GLY A 171 3.48 -4.61 22.52
CA GLY A 171 4.73 -3.97 22.94
C GLY A 171 4.50 -2.90 24.01
N HIS A 172 5.50 -2.06 24.20
CA HIS A 172 5.49 -0.91 25.09
C HIS A 172 5.88 0.34 24.31
N ILE A 173 5.17 1.46 24.49
CA ILE A 173 5.48 2.76 23.91
C ILE A 173 5.57 3.82 25.01
N SER A 174 6.62 4.64 24.93
CA SER A 174 6.82 5.79 25.80
C SER A 174 7.36 6.99 25.02
N VAL A 175 7.27 8.16 25.63
CA VAL A 175 7.96 9.36 25.12
C VAL A 175 9.46 9.16 25.27
N LEU A 176 10.24 9.74 24.36
CA LEU A 176 11.70 9.74 24.44
C LEU A 176 12.18 10.43 25.73
N ASN A 177 13.00 9.73 26.51
CA ASN A 177 13.65 10.28 27.71
C ASN A 177 15.09 10.74 27.38
N ASP A 178 15.70 11.50 28.28
CA ASP A 178 17.06 12.04 28.10
C ASP A 178 18.09 10.94 27.80
N THR A 179 18.06 9.82 28.52
CA THR A 179 18.96 8.67 28.28
C THR A 179 18.79 8.07 26.89
N ASP A 180 17.57 8.05 26.36
CA ASP A 180 17.29 7.53 25.03
C ASP A 180 17.72 8.51 23.94
N SER A 181 17.58 9.81 24.21
CA SER A 181 18.15 10.86 23.35
C SER A 181 19.67 10.76 23.31
N GLU A 182 20.32 10.59 24.46
CA GLU A 182 21.78 10.37 24.56
C GLU A 182 22.21 9.12 23.79
N GLN A 183 21.44 8.02 23.86
CA GLN A 183 21.70 6.82 23.06
C GLN A 183 21.60 7.11 21.55
N LEU A 184 20.58 7.87 21.13
CA LEU A 184 20.43 8.27 19.74
C LEU A 184 21.56 9.21 19.28
N ASP A 185 22.13 10.01 20.18
CA ASP A 185 23.28 10.88 19.90
C ASP A 185 24.62 10.17 20.04
N ALA A 186 24.64 9.00 20.68
CA ALA A 186 25.86 8.26 20.93
C ALA A 186 26.58 7.92 19.62
N GLU A 187 27.87 8.26 19.59
CA GLU A 187 28.76 7.88 18.53
C GLU A 187 28.92 6.36 18.54
N LEU A 188 28.42 5.71 17.49
CA LEU A 188 28.65 4.30 17.28
C LEU A 188 30.04 4.08 16.67
N PRO A 189 30.66 2.90 16.87
CA PRO A 189 32.01 2.63 16.40
C PRO A 189 32.19 2.99 14.92
N VAL A 190 33.35 3.55 14.56
CA VAL A 190 33.63 3.87 13.16
C VAL A 190 33.59 2.57 12.35
N VAL A 191 32.68 2.53 11.38
CA VAL A 191 32.63 1.43 10.43
C VAL A 191 33.85 1.57 9.51
N ASN A 192 34.74 0.59 9.53
CA ASN A 192 35.83 0.49 8.55
C ASN A 192 35.23 0.20 7.16
N ILE A 193 34.87 1.26 6.45
CA ILE A 193 34.41 1.18 5.07
C ILE A 193 35.65 0.98 4.22
N ASP A 194 35.85 -0.25 3.73
CA ASP A 194 36.91 -0.55 2.78
C ASP A 194 36.60 0.20 1.47
N THR A 195 37.47 1.15 1.13
CA THR A 195 37.33 2.06 -0.02
C THR A 195 37.35 1.32 -1.36
N ASN A 196 37.83 0.07 -1.39
CA ASN A 196 37.80 -0.79 -2.58
C ASN A 196 36.53 -1.64 -2.68
N THR A 197 35.57 -1.50 -1.76
CA THR A 197 34.34 -2.30 -1.79
C THR A 197 33.42 -1.83 -2.92
N LEU A 198 33.04 -2.75 -3.80
CA LEU A 198 32.01 -2.51 -4.79
C LEU A 198 30.64 -2.37 -4.09
N TYR A 199 30.01 -1.20 -4.25
CA TYR A 199 28.66 -0.97 -3.77
C TYR A 199 27.64 -1.62 -4.72
N LEU A 200 26.67 -2.31 -4.12
CA LEU A 200 25.49 -2.82 -4.81
C LEU A 200 24.53 -1.67 -5.08
N LYS A 201 24.04 -1.59 -6.31
CA LYS A 201 22.98 -0.64 -6.69
C LYS A 201 21.62 -1.22 -6.31
N SER A 202 20.61 -0.36 -6.23
CA SER A 202 19.23 -0.74 -5.93
C SER A 202 18.72 -1.94 -6.76
N GLU A 203 19.05 -1.99 -8.06
CA GLU A 203 18.66 -3.11 -8.92
C GLU A 203 19.24 -4.45 -8.48
N ASP A 204 20.52 -4.48 -8.11
CA ASP A 204 21.21 -5.68 -7.63
C ASP A 204 20.67 -6.12 -6.26
N ILE A 205 20.40 -5.15 -5.38
CA ILE A 205 19.85 -5.39 -4.04
C ILE A 205 18.47 -6.05 -4.15
N TYR A 206 17.56 -5.45 -4.93
CA TYR A 206 16.20 -5.98 -5.07
C TYR A 206 16.13 -7.23 -5.95
N LYS A 207 17.13 -7.48 -6.80
CA LYS A 207 17.30 -8.78 -7.46
C LYS A 207 17.66 -9.88 -6.46
N ASP A 208 18.60 -9.63 -5.55
CA ASP A 208 18.95 -10.60 -4.51
C ASP A 208 17.79 -10.83 -3.52
N LEU A 209 17.12 -9.77 -3.06
CA LEU A 209 15.92 -9.89 -2.22
C LEU A 209 14.77 -10.62 -2.94
N GLY A 210 14.57 -10.37 -4.24
CA GLY A 210 13.61 -11.10 -5.08
C GLY A 210 13.87 -12.61 -5.10
N LEU A 211 15.14 -13.04 -5.26
CA LEU A 211 15.51 -14.45 -5.20
C LEU A 211 15.25 -15.09 -3.81
N ARG A 212 15.26 -14.27 -2.74
CA ARG A 212 14.89 -14.71 -1.38
C ARG A 212 13.37 -14.79 -1.16
N GLY A 213 12.56 -14.27 -2.06
CA GLY A 213 11.08 -14.26 -1.98
C GLY A 213 10.48 -12.91 -1.54
N TYR A 214 11.26 -11.83 -1.56
CA TYR A 214 10.75 -10.49 -1.30
C TYR A 214 10.46 -9.77 -2.62
N ASP A 215 9.18 -9.58 -2.92
CA ASP A 215 8.71 -8.99 -4.17
C ASP A 215 8.41 -7.48 -4.00
N TYR A 216 9.33 -6.75 -3.36
CA TYR A 216 9.15 -5.32 -3.06
C TYR A 216 8.97 -4.47 -4.32
N LYS A 217 8.06 -3.48 -4.26
CA LYS A 217 7.74 -2.56 -5.35
C LYS A 217 7.51 -1.13 -4.84
N GLY A 218 7.58 -0.17 -5.77
CA GLY A 218 7.30 1.23 -5.49
C GLY A 218 8.16 1.79 -4.36
N VAL A 219 7.53 2.47 -3.40
CA VAL A 219 8.17 3.13 -2.27
C VAL A 219 8.95 2.18 -1.35
N PHE A 220 8.62 0.88 -1.35
CA PHE A 220 9.35 -0.13 -0.59
C PHE A 220 10.66 -0.55 -1.26
N ARG A 221 10.98 -0.03 -2.45
CA ARG A 221 12.30 -0.15 -3.09
C ARG A 221 13.26 0.98 -2.73
N GLY A 222 13.27 1.36 -1.45
CA GLY A 222 14.01 2.54 -0.95
C GLY A 222 15.50 2.31 -0.65
N VAL A 223 16.03 1.08 -0.63
CA VAL A 223 17.48 0.85 -0.49
C VAL A 223 18.17 1.20 -1.81
N LYS A 224 18.90 2.32 -1.85
CA LYS A 224 19.57 2.82 -3.06
C LYS A 224 20.94 2.21 -3.26
N GLU A 225 21.68 2.08 -2.16
CA GLU A 225 23.06 1.58 -2.17
C GLU A 225 23.32 0.75 -0.92
N SER A 226 24.16 -0.28 -1.06
CA SER A 226 24.66 -1.10 0.04
C SER A 226 26.07 -1.56 -0.27
N ASP A 227 26.94 -1.65 0.73
CA ASP A 227 28.16 -2.42 0.62
C ASP A 227 27.84 -3.92 0.47
N SER A 228 28.84 -4.70 0.03
CA SER A 228 28.69 -6.15 -0.18
C SER A 228 28.34 -6.94 1.09
N LYS A 229 28.62 -6.38 2.27
CA LYS A 229 28.36 -7.03 3.55
C LYS A 229 27.06 -6.58 4.20
N GLY A 230 26.40 -5.51 3.75
CA GLY A 230 25.20 -4.94 4.39
C GLY A 230 25.52 -4.31 5.75
N ILE A 231 26.63 -3.57 5.82
CA ILE A 231 27.11 -2.80 6.98
C ILE A 231 26.85 -1.30 6.76
N SER A 232 27.10 -0.77 5.56
CA SER A 232 26.87 0.64 5.23
C SER A 232 26.12 0.80 3.92
N GLY A 233 25.19 1.74 3.87
CA GLY A 233 24.36 1.94 2.68
C GLY A 233 23.63 3.29 2.70
N ARG A 234 22.69 3.44 1.78
CA ARG A 234 21.86 4.64 1.65
C ARG A 234 20.40 4.29 1.38
N LEU A 235 19.50 4.94 2.11
CA LEU A 235 18.04 4.75 2.07
C LEU A 235 17.35 6.00 1.53
N GLU A 236 16.35 5.82 0.69
CA GLU A 236 15.55 6.92 0.16
C GLU A 236 14.53 7.40 1.19
N TRP A 237 14.45 8.72 1.37
CA TRP A 237 13.42 9.37 2.16
C TRP A 237 12.44 10.09 1.24
N ILE A 238 11.16 9.73 1.33
CA ILE A 238 10.07 10.32 0.54
C ILE A 238 8.94 10.91 1.41
N GLY A 239 9.21 11.16 2.70
CA GLY A 239 8.18 11.59 3.65
C GLY A 239 7.28 10.46 4.16
N ASN A 240 7.69 9.20 4.04
CA ASN A 240 6.92 8.04 4.50
C ASN A 240 7.73 7.20 5.51
N TRP A 241 7.35 7.30 6.78
CA TRP A 241 7.96 6.56 7.89
C TRP A 241 7.85 5.05 7.75
N ILE A 242 6.73 4.54 7.22
CA ILE A 242 6.49 3.09 7.09
C ILE A 242 7.49 2.49 6.11
N SER A 243 7.64 3.08 4.92
CA SER A 243 8.60 2.60 3.93
C SER A 243 10.04 2.82 4.38
N PHE A 244 10.36 3.96 4.99
CA PHE A 244 11.72 4.26 5.44
C PHE A 244 12.22 3.27 6.50
N ILE A 245 11.45 3.06 7.57
CA ILE A 245 11.81 2.10 8.62
C ILE A 245 11.80 0.68 8.05
N ASP A 246 10.91 0.36 7.09
CA ASP A 246 10.89 -0.95 6.47
C ASP A 246 12.18 -1.19 5.67
N THR A 247 12.69 -0.17 4.97
CA THR A 247 13.96 -0.30 4.25
C THR A 247 15.15 -0.48 5.18
N MET A 248 15.07 -0.02 6.45
CA MET A 248 16.06 -0.39 7.47
C MET A 248 15.96 -1.89 7.80
N LEU A 249 14.75 -2.45 7.97
CA LEU A 249 14.58 -3.89 8.16
C LEU A 249 15.09 -4.70 6.96
N GLN A 250 14.79 -4.25 5.74
CA GLN A 250 15.29 -4.85 4.50
C GLN A 250 16.84 -4.83 4.47
N PHE A 251 17.45 -3.71 4.84
CA PHE A 251 18.91 -3.56 4.90
C PHE A 251 19.54 -4.53 5.91
N SER A 252 18.92 -4.72 7.06
CA SER A 252 19.35 -5.72 8.05
C SER A 252 19.29 -7.16 7.48
N ILE A 253 18.23 -7.49 6.73
CA ILE A 253 18.05 -8.80 6.09
C ILE A 253 19.05 -9.03 4.95
N LEU A 254 19.33 -8.00 4.15
CA LEU A 254 20.24 -8.06 3.01
C LEU A 254 21.60 -8.66 3.42
N GLY A 255 22.10 -8.22 4.56
CA GLY A 255 23.37 -8.63 5.12
C GLY A 255 23.44 -10.04 5.74
N LEU A 256 22.32 -10.75 5.83
CA LEU A 256 22.29 -12.12 6.36
C LEU A 256 22.97 -13.10 5.39
N LYS A 257 23.81 -13.99 5.94
CA LYS A 257 24.52 -15.03 5.16
C LYS A 257 23.57 -16.04 4.52
N LEU A 258 22.46 -16.35 5.19
CA LEU A 258 21.49 -17.32 4.71
C LEU A 258 20.48 -16.63 3.78
N LYS A 259 20.52 -16.97 2.49
CA LYS A 259 19.63 -16.43 1.46
C LYS A 259 18.25 -17.11 1.48
N ARG A 260 17.51 -16.94 2.59
CA ARG A 260 16.16 -17.47 2.78
C ARG A 260 15.17 -16.34 3.09
N LEU A 261 13.88 -16.68 3.12
CA LEU A 261 12.81 -15.75 3.45
C LEU A 261 12.69 -15.62 4.97
N TYR A 262 12.98 -14.44 5.50
CA TYR A 262 12.90 -14.09 6.91
C TYR A 262 11.83 -13.03 7.16
N LEU A 263 11.04 -13.20 8.21
CA LEU A 263 10.09 -12.19 8.67
C LEU A 263 10.47 -11.71 10.08
N PRO A 264 10.32 -10.42 10.39
CA PRO A 264 10.48 -9.90 11.74
C PRO A 264 9.50 -10.56 12.72
N THR A 265 9.99 -10.94 13.90
CA THR A 265 9.19 -11.53 14.98
C THR A 265 9.29 -10.75 16.28
N ARG A 266 10.46 -10.15 16.55
CA ARG A 266 10.67 -9.33 17.74
C ARG A 266 11.59 -8.16 17.43
N ILE A 267 11.29 -7.02 18.03
CA ILE A 267 12.17 -5.86 18.03
C ILE A 267 12.34 -5.44 19.49
N GLN A 268 13.58 -5.35 19.96
CA GLN A 268 13.85 -5.06 21.37
C GLN A 268 13.53 -3.62 21.70
N LYS A 269 14.03 -2.69 20.88
CA LYS A 269 13.88 -1.26 21.08
C LYS A 269 13.93 -0.53 19.73
N ILE A 270 13.12 0.50 19.59
CA ILE A 270 13.06 1.37 18.44
C ILE A 270 12.99 2.79 18.99
N ILE A 271 13.93 3.63 18.59
CA ILE A 271 13.96 5.04 18.96
C ILE A 271 13.65 5.84 17.69
N ILE A 272 12.67 6.72 17.76
CA ILE A 272 12.26 7.59 16.65
C ILE A 272 12.24 9.02 17.15
N ASP A 273 13.09 9.86 16.58
CA ASP A 273 13.12 11.31 16.79
C ASP A 273 12.90 12.03 15.44
N PRO A 274 11.67 12.51 15.17
CA PRO A 274 11.33 13.19 13.92
C PRO A 274 12.12 14.49 13.73
N ALA A 275 12.31 15.25 14.80
CA ALA A 275 13.00 16.54 14.74
C ALA A 275 14.46 16.34 14.33
N LYS A 276 15.16 15.38 14.94
CA LYS A 276 16.53 15.03 14.53
C LYS A 276 16.58 14.43 13.13
N HIS A 277 15.60 13.63 12.75
CA HIS A 277 15.55 13.05 11.41
C HIS A 277 15.44 14.14 10.33
N LEU A 278 14.53 15.10 10.50
CA LEU A 278 14.36 16.23 9.57
C LEU A 278 15.59 17.14 9.54
N GLN A 279 16.19 17.45 10.70
CA GLN A 279 17.45 18.20 10.76
C GLN A 279 18.56 17.48 9.98
N HIS A 280 18.68 16.16 10.13
CA HIS A 280 19.67 15.37 9.41
C HIS A 280 19.44 15.41 7.89
N ILE A 281 18.19 15.27 7.44
CA ILE A 281 17.86 15.37 6.01
C ILE A 281 18.22 16.75 5.45
N GLN A 282 17.97 17.83 6.20
CA GLN A 282 18.30 19.20 5.77
C GLN A 282 19.81 19.44 5.64
N THR A 283 20.66 18.67 6.34
CA THR A 283 22.12 18.74 6.17
C THR A 283 22.62 18.04 4.91
N LEU A 284 21.82 17.16 4.32
CA LEU A 284 22.18 16.42 3.11
C LEU A 284 21.87 17.26 1.86
N PRO A 285 22.58 17.02 0.73
CA PRO A 285 22.22 17.60 -0.55
C PRO A 285 20.77 17.27 -0.94
N GLU A 286 20.13 18.15 -1.70
CA GLU A 286 18.76 17.96 -2.17
C GLU A 286 18.61 16.62 -2.91
N ASN A 287 17.58 15.84 -2.54
CA ASN A 287 17.31 14.49 -3.05
C ASN A 287 18.43 13.45 -2.79
N SER A 288 19.33 13.70 -1.84
CA SER A 288 20.30 12.70 -1.40
C SER A 288 19.63 11.64 -0.52
N PRO A 289 19.89 10.34 -0.76
CA PRO A 289 19.45 9.30 0.17
C PRO A 289 20.21 9.40 1.50
N VAL A 290 19.52 8.99 2.58
CA VAL A 290 19.97 9.05 3.97
C VAL A 290 20.93 7.89 4.25
N PRO A 291 22.10 8.13 4.86
CA PRO A 291 23.02 7.05 5.21
C PRO A 291 22.42 6.10 6.24
N VAL A 292 22.69 4.80 6.10
CA VAL A 292 22.32 3.75 7.06
C VAL A 292 23.52 2.91 7.43
N TYR A 293 23.61 2.56 8.72
CA TYR A 293 24.68 1.73 9.27
C TYR A 293 24.11 0.57 10.09
N MET A 294 24.64 -0.63 9.87
CA MET A 294 24.29 -1.86 10.57
C MET A 294 25.47 -2.37 11.41
N TYR A 295 25.33 -2.30 12.72
CA TYR A 295 26.28 -2.77 13.72
C TYR A 295 25.91 -4.17 14.16
N ARG A 296 26.47 -5.18 13.49
CA ARG A 296 26.08 -6.58 13.72
C ARG A 296 26.39 -7.10 15.12
N ASP A 297 27.52 -6.69 15.69
CA ASP A 297 27.93 -7.15 17.02
C ASP A 297 27.01 -6.62 18.12
N LEU A 298 26.44 -5.42 17.91
CA LEU A 298 25.45 -4.80 18.79
C LEU A 298 24.01 -5.16 18.40
N ASN A 299 23.80 -5.72 17.21
CA ASN A 299 22.50 -5.88 16.56
C ASN A 299 21.69 -4.57 16.52
N VAL A 300 22.35 -3.49 16.10
CA VAL A 300 21.78 -2.14 15.98
C VAL A 300 21.84 -1.68 14.53
N ILE A 301 20.77 -1.06 14.05
CA ILE A 301 20.74 -0.34 12.78
C ILE A 301 20.29 1.10 13.01
N LYS A 302 21.00 2.05 12.41
CA LYS A 302 20.80 3.47 12.63
C LYS A 302 20.76 4.22 11.30
N SER A 303 19.81 5.12 11.14
CA SER A 303 19.68 6.00 9.97
C SER A 303 18.87 7.26 10.31
N GLY A 304 19.47 8.44 10.10
CA GLY A 304 18.88 9.71 10.52
C GLY A 304 18.50 9.70 12.00
N GLY A 305 17.28 10.16 12.33
CA GLY A 305 16.71 10.11 13.68
C GLY A 305 16.06 8.78 14.09
N VAL A 306 16.41 7.66 13.44
CA VAL A 306 15.86 6.33 13.78
C VAL A 306 16.96 5.37 14.18
N GLU A 307 16.77 4.69 15.31
CA GLU A 307 17.63 3.59 15.78
C GLU A 307 16.77 2.36 16.11
N LEU A 308 17.11 1.20 15.53
CA LEU A 308 16.48 -0.07 15.81
C LEU A 308 17.49 -1.00 16.47
N CYS A 309 17.15 -1.55 17.63
CA CYS A 309 17.99 -2.47 18.38
C CYS A 309 17.32 -3.85 18.48
N GLY A 310 18.13 -4.90 18.41
CA GLY A 310 17.71 -6.24 18.82
C GLY A 310 16.68 -6.89 17.89
N LEU A 311 16.70 -6.59 16.59
CA LEU A 311 15.83 -7.23 15.60
C LEU A 311 16.04 -8.75 15.63
N LYS A 312 14.93 -9.48 15.72
CA LYS A 312 14.88 -10.94 15.58
C LYS A 312 13.95 -11.30 14.43
N THR A 313 14.42 -12.20 13.59
CA THR A 313 13.68 -12.72 12.45
C THR A 313 13.55 -14.24 12.53
N SER A 314 12.47 -14.77 11.96
CA SER A 314 12.26 -16.21 11.82
C SER A 314 12.14 -16.59 10.36
N LEU A 315 12.52 -17.83 10.04
CA LEU A 315 12.29 -18.39 8.70
C LEU A 315 10.78 -18.47 8.44
N ALA A 316 10.32 -17.85 7.37
CA ALA A 316 8.92 -17.90 6.98
C ALA A 316 8.65 -19.11 6.06
N PRO A 317 7.49 -19.77 6.19
CA PRO A 317 7.10 -20.82 5.28
C PRO A 317 6.88 -20.22 3.88
N ARG A 318 7.53 -20.81 2.88
CA ARG A 318 7.30 -20.45 1.47
C ARG A 318 6.08 -21.18 0.95
N ARG A 319 5.34 -20.53 0.05
CA ARG A 319 4.28 -21.18 -0.72
C ARG A 319 4.86 -22.33 -1.53
N GLN A 320 4.14 -23.46 -1.59
CA GLN A 320 4.42 -24.47 -2.61
C GLN A 320 4.19 -23.81 -3.96
N GLN A 321 5.28 -23.60 -4.70
CA GLN A 321 5.23 -22.99 -6.02
C GLN A 321 4.43 -23.90 -6.95
N SER A 322 3.47 -23.32 -7.68
CA SER A 322 2.71 -24.00 -8.72
C SER A 322 3.49 -24.12 -10.03
N GLN A 323 4.77 -23.74 -10.06
CA GLN A 323 5.62 -23.88 -11.23
C GLN A 323 6.00 -25.35 -11.37
N ALA A 324 5.51 -25.97 -12.44
CA ALA A 324 5.93 -27.32 -12.82
C ALA A 324 7.44 -27.32 -13.06
N SER A 325 8.12 -28.39 -12.64
CA SER A 325 9.54 -28.56 -12.91
C SER A 325 9.80 -28.53 -14.41
N PRO A 326 10.91 -27.91 -14.86
CA PRO A 326 11.26 -27.92 -16.27
C PRO A 326 11.43 -29.37 -16.74
N LYS A 327 10.94 -29.66 -17.95
CA LYS A 327 11.11 -30.95 -18.60
C LYS A 327 12.41 -30.95 -19.40
N LEU A 328 13.10 -32.08 -19.38
CA LEU A 328 14.29 -32.29 -20.21
C LEU A 328 13.91 -33.18 -21.38
N GLU A 329 14.19 -32.71 -22.59
CA GLU A 329 14.07 -33.47 -23.82
C GLU A 329 15.47 -33.75 -24.36
N LYS A 330 15.73 -35.01 -24.73
CA LYS A 330 17.03 -35.45 -25.23
C LYS A 330 17.01 -35.46 -26.75
N TYR A 331 17.99 -34.80 -27.36
CA TYR A 331 18.24 -34.93 -28.79
C TYR A 331 18.96 -36.26 -29.08
N ILE A 332 18.38 -37.04 -29.99
CA ILE A 332 18.97 -38.24 -30.57
C ILE A 332 18.85 -38.16 -32.07
N PHE A 333 19.80 -38.75 -32.79
CA PHE A 333 19.63 -38.94 -34.21
C PHE A 333 18.50 -39.95 -34.44
N VAL A 334 17.48 -39.55 -35.20
CA VAL A 334 16.39 -40.42 -35.65
C VAL A 334 16.54 -40.54 -37.16
N SER A 335 16.78 -41.76 -37.65
CA SER A 335 16.85 -42.02 -39.09
C SER A 335 15.47 -41.85 -39.73
N TYR A 336 15.40 -41.25 -40.93
CA TYR A 336 14.15 -41.17 -41.71
C TYR A 336 13.64 -42.54 -42.16
N THR A 337 14.52 -43.53 -42.21
CA THR A 337 14.27 -44.89 -42.67
C THR A 337 14.92 -45.86 -41.71
N ASP A 338 14.12 -46.49 -40.87
CA ASP A 338 14.57 -47.62 -40.04
C ASP A 338 14.27 -48.94 -40.75
N GLN A 339 15.29 -49.79 -40.87
CA GLN A 339 15.15 -51.14 -41.46
C GLN A 339 14.79 -52.21 -40.41
N GLU A 340 14.95 -51.90 -39.12
CA GLU A 340 14.59 -52.80 -38.02
C GLU A 340 13.37 -52.26 -37.28
N ILE A 341 12.24 -52.97 -37.41
CA ILE A 341 11.01 -52.70 -36.66
C ILE A 341 11.26 -53.11 -35.21
N SER A 342 11.90 -52.22 -34.45
CA SER A 342 11.93 -52.34 -32.99
C SER A 342 10.49 -52.28 -32.49
N SER A 343 10.13 -53.15 -31.56
CA SER A 343 8.80 -53.17 -30.95
C SER A 343 8.41 -51.75 -30.53
N VAL A 344 7.39 -51.18 -31.16
CA VAL A 344 6.94 -49.79 -30.92
C VAL A 344 6.38 -49.72 -29.50
N THR A 345 7.26 -49.48 -28.53
CA THR A 345 6.91 -49.32 -27.12
C THR A 345 6.49 -47.90 -26.80
N ASP A 346 6.67 -46.94 -27.71
CA ASP A 346 6.40 -45.53 -27.44
C ASP A 346 5.84 -44.79 -28.68
N VAL A 347 4.57 -45.08 -29.00
CA VAL A 347 3.81 -44.46 -30.10
C VAL A 347 3.83 -42.92 -30.00
N THR A 348 3.84 -42.39 -28.79
CA THR A 348 3.92 -40.95 -28.50
C THR A 348 5.19 -40.29 -29.04
N ASN A 349 6.34 -40.94 -28.94
CA ASN A 349 7.61 -40.40 -29.45
C ASN A 349 7.64 -40.35 -30.98
N VAL A 350 7.02 -41.33 -31.64
CA VAL A 350 6.93 -41.38 -33.11
C VAL A 350 6.11 -40.20 -33.64
N PHE A 351 4.93 -39.96 -33.06
CA PHE A 351 4.12 -38.80 -33.44
C PHE A 351 4.79 -37.47 -33.12
N ALA A 352 5.50 -37.38 -31.98
CA ALA A 352 6.26 -36.19 -31.63
C ALA A 352 7.35 -35.89 -32.69
N ALA A 353 8.10 -36.91 -33.13
CA ALA A 353 9.11 -36.76 -34.17
C ALA A 353 8.52 -36.30 -35.51
N TYR A 354 7.39 -36.89 -35.95
CA TYR A 354 6.72 -36.45 -37.17
C TYR A 354 6.22 -35.01 -37.09
N LEU A 355 5.62 -34.63 -35.96
CA LEU A 355 5.16 -33.27 -35.73
C LEU A 355 6.35 -32.29 -35.74
N GLN A 356 7.47 -32.65 -35.10
CA GLN A 356 8.69 -31.84 -35.08
C GLN A 356 9.24 -31.62 -36.49
N VAL A 357 9.32 -32.66 -37.34
CA VAL A 357 9.75 -32.53 -38.74
C VAL A 357 8.78 -31.65 -39.54
N ALA A 358 7.48 -31.83 -39.34
CA ALA A 358 6.48 -30.99 -40.02
C ALA A 358 6.59 -29.51 -39.62
N LEU A 359 6.80 -29.23 -38.32
CA LEU A 359 7.00 -27.88 -37.80
C LEU A 359 8.32 -27.26 -38.25
N GLU A 360 9.40 -28.06 -38.33
CA GLU A 360 10.70 -27.59 -38.83
C GLU A 360 10.62 -27.14 -40.30
N ASN A 361 9.76 -27.80 -41.09
CA ASN A 361 9.62 -27.56 -42.53
C ASN A 361 8.40 -26.69 -42.91
N SER A 362 7.67 -26.11 -41.95
CA SER A 362 6.44 -25.34 -42.22
C SER A 362 6.64 -23.85 -42.54
N ALA A 363 7.90 -23.35 -42.53
CA ALA A 363 8.25 -21.96 -42.79
C ALA A 363 7.50 -20.89 -41.93
N GLY A 364 6.94 -21.28 -40.78
CA GLY A 364 6.33 -20.35 -39.82
C GLY A 364 4.90 -19.91 -40.18
N ALA A 365 4.00 -20.86 -40.44
CA ALA A 365 2.55 -20.62 -40.48
C ALA A 365 1.95 -20.48 -39.07
#